data_AF-A0A699WX96-F1
#
_entry.id   AF-A0A699WX96-F1
#
_cell.length_a   1.000
_cell.length_b   1.000
_cell.length_c   1.000
_cell.angle_alpha   90.00
_cell.angle_beta   90.00
_cell.angle_gamma   90.00
#
_symmetry.space_group_name_H-M   'P 1'
#
loop_
_entity.id
_entity.type
_entity.pdbx_description
1 polymer ?
#
loop_
_entity_poly.entity_id
_entity_poly.type
_entity_poly.pdbx_seq_one_letter_code
_entity_poly.pdbx_strand_id
1 'polypeptide(L)'
;TDAKLLINYIDIGNVNSYGETKEIQPILFKDAPSRARRIVRKGDVIVSTVRTYLKAIAAVESDEENLIASTGFAVLRADEKNVAAAYLKYAVRGGYFIEEVVANSTGVS
;
A
#
# COMPACT_ATOMS: atom_id res chain seq x y z
N THR A 1 9.98 -7.16 19.23
CA THR A 1 10.73 -6.44 18.18
C THR A 1 11.61 -5.42 18.84
N ASP A 2 12.85 -5.25 18.36
CA ASP A 2 13.78 -4.25 18.89
C ASP A 2 13.23 -2.83 18.68
N ALA A 3 13.17 -2.03 19.74
CA ALA A 3 12.72 -0.64 19.71
C ALA A 3 13.62 0.27 18.84
N LYS A 4 14.87 -0.13 18.62
CA LYS A 4 15.86 0.57 17.79
C LYS A 4 15.87 0.09 16.33
N LEU A 5 15.02 -0.87 15.97
CA LEU A 5 14.89 -1.31 14.58
C LEU A 5 14.44 -0.13 13.71
N LEU A 6 15.16 0.13 12.63
CA LEU A 6 14.75 1.08 11.60
C LEU A 6 13.76 0.37 10.66
N ILE A 7 12.60 0.99 10.43
CA ILE A 7 11.61 0.53 9.45
C ILE A 7 11.42 1.59 8.38
N ASN A 8 11.11 1.14 7.17
CA ASN A 8 10.82 1.97 6.02
C ASN A 8 9.30 2.09 5.89
N TYR A 9 8.73 3.25 6.23
CA TYR A 9 7.29 3.41 6.38
C TYR A 9 6.62 4.05 5.17
N ILE A 10 5.51 3.44 4.72
CA ILE A 10 4.62 3.95 3.69
C ILE A 10 3.30 4.38 4.33
N ASP A 11 3.10 5.69 4.47
CA ASP A 11 1.83 6.25 4.92
C ASP A 11 0.81 6.41 3.79
N ILE A 12 -0.47 6.42 4.16
CA ILE A 12 -1.58 6.67 3.24
C ILE A 12 -1.57 8.07 2.63
N GLY A 13 -1.14 9.09 3.38
CA GLY A 13 -1.02 10.46 2.87
C GLY A 13 0.08 10.62 1.82
N ASN A 14 1.00 9.65 1.73
CA ASN A 14 2.12 9.67 0.80
C ASN A 14 1.81 8.98 -0.53
N VAL A 15 0.62 8.42 -0.76
CA VAL A 15 0.25 7.83 -2.05
C VAL A 15 -0.70 8.77 -2.80
N ASN A 16 -0.31 9.20 -4.00
CA ASN A 16 -1.18 10.03 -4.83
C ASN A 16 -2.16 9.18 -5.67
N SER A 17 -3.13 9.85 -6.29
CA SER A 17 -4.12 9.23 -7.18
C SER A 17 -3.51 8.69 -8.49
N TYR A 18 -2.26 9.07 -8.81
CA TYR A 18 -1.50 8.53 -9.93
C TYR A 18 -0.73 7.25 -9.56
N GLY A 19 -0.87 6.79 -8.32
CA GLY A 19 -0.27 5.56 -7.81
C GLY A 19 1.23 5.66 -7.59
N GLU A 20 1.71 6.86 -7.31
CA GLU A 20 3.08 7.14 -6.92
C GLU A 20 3.15 7.28 -5.40
N THR A 21 4.09 6.58 -4.79
CA THR A 21 4.48 6.75 -3.39
C THR A 21 5.49 7.90 -3.29
N LYS A 22 5.11 9.01 -2.66
CA LYS A 22 5.88 10.26 -2.66
C LYS A 22 7.17 10.23 -1.87
N GLU A 23 7.33 9.37 -0.87
CA GLU A 23 8.61 9.08 -0.23
C GLU A 23 8.42 7.94 0.77
N ILE A 24 9.39 7.04 0.86
CA ILE A 24 9.48 6.03 1.93
C ILE A 24 10.19 6.70 3.11
N GLN A 25 9.58 6.67 4.29
CA GLN A 25 10.11 7.38 5.47
C GLN A 25 10.83 6.40 6.41
N PRO A 26 12.16 6.51 6.59
CA PRO A 26 12.87 5.72 7.57
C PRO A 26 12.53 6.23 8.98
N ILE A 27 11.99 5.35 9.82
CA ILE A 27 11.61 5.67 11.21
C ILE A 27 12.02 4.57 12.17
N LEU A 28 12.31 4.90 13.42
CA LEU A 28 12.54 3.88 14.43
C LEU A 28 11.21 3.21 14.80
N PHE A 29 11.24 1.90 15.04
CA PHE A 29 10.05 1.11 15.37
C PHE A 29 9.32 1.65 16.60
N LYS A 30 10.04 2.21 17.59
CA LYS A 30 9.45 2.86 18.77
C LYS A 30 8.65 4.12 18.45
N ASP A 31 9.01 4.83 17.39
CA ASP A 31 8.41 6.10 16.96
C ASP A 31 7.36 5.86 15.85
N ALA A 32 7.23 4.60 15.40
CA ALA A 32 6.30 4.22 14.35
C ALA A 32 4.84 4.40 14.79
N PRO A 33 3.97 4.95 13.92
CA PRO A 33 2.56 5.07 14.25
C PRO A 33 1.94 3.68 14.46
N SER A 34 0.90 3.60 15.29
CA SER A 34 0.21 2.33 15.59
C SER A 34 -0.31 1.60 14.35
N ARG A 35 -0.50 2.33 13.23
CA ARG A 35 -0.91 1.81 11.92
C ARG A 35 0.23 1.19 11.10
N ALA A 36 1.50 1.37 11.45
CA ALA A 36 2.63 0.74 10.75
C ALA A 36 2.68 -0.76 11.07
N ARG A 37 1.90 -1.58 10.33
CA ARG A 37 1.70 -3.01 10.62
C ARG A 37 1.60 -3.92 9.38
N ARG A 38 1.60 -3.38 8.15
CA ARG A 38 1.52 -4.19 6.93
C ARG A 38 2.91 -4.39 6.36
N ILE A 39 3.46 -5.60 6.42
CA ILE A 39 4.71 -5.91 5.73
C ILE A 39 4.44 -5.97 4.23
N VAL A 40 5.17 -5.19 3.46
CA VAL A 40 5.07 -5.16 1.99
C VAL A 40 6.42 -5.48 1.38
N ARG A 41 6.43 -5.85 0.10
CA ARG A 41 7.64 -6.11 -0.67
C ARG A 41 7.45 -5.72 -2.13
N LYS A 42 8.56 -5.62 -2.86
CA LYS A 42 8.54 -5.40 -4.30
C LYS A 42 7.55 -6.32 -5.02
N GLY A 43 6.72 -5.75 -5.88
CA GLY A 43 5.67 -6.45 -6.64
C GLY A 43 4.31 -6.52 -5.95
N ASP A 44 4.20 -6.14 -4.67
CA ASP A 44 2.90 -5.95 -4.04
C ASP A 44 2.18 -4.72 -4.62
N VAL A 45 0.86 -4.72 -4.55
CA VAL A 45 0.01 -3.55 -4.83
C VAL A 45 -0.71 -3.17 -3.54
N ILE A 46 -0.55 -1.92 -3.11
CA ILE A 46 -1.27 -1.37 -1.97
C ILE A 46 -2.49 -0.58 -2.44
N VAL A 47 -3.65 -0.89 -1.87
CA VAL A 47 -4.94 -0.27 -2.19
C VAL A 47 -5.47 0.40 -0.93
N SER A 48 -5.67 1.72 -1.00
CA SER A 48 -6.25 2.44 0.14
C SER A 48 -7.65 1.91 0.46
N THR A 49 -7.91 1.62 1.72
CA THR A 49 -9.23 1.26 2.24
C THR A 49 -9.87 2.43 3.02
N VAL A 50 -9.19 3.58 3.04
CA VAL A 50 -9.66 4.83 3.65
C VAL A 50 -9.78 5.89 2.56
N ARG A 51 -10.84 6.71 2.58
CA ARG A 51 -11.08 7.77 1.56
C ARG A 51 -10.84 7.25 0.13
N THR A 52 -11.46 6.14 -0.20
CA THR A 52 -11.24 5.38 -1.44
C THR A 52 -11.46 6.20 -2.72
N TYR A 53 -12.25 7.28 -2.64
CA TYR A 53 -12.41 8.27 -3.70
C TYR A 53 -11.11 8.96 -4.13
N LEU A 54 -10.07 9.00 -3.29
CA LEU A 54 -8.75 9.52 -3.65
C LEU A 54 -7.97 8.57 -4.58
N LYS A 55 -8.47 7.34 -4.78
CA LYS A 55 -7.91 6.35 -5.70
C LYS A 55 -6.42 6.07 -5.44
N ALA A 56 -6.02 6.13 -4.17
CA ALA A 56 -4.65 5.87 -3.74
C ALA A 56 -4.33 4.37 -3.86
N ILE A 57 -3.82 4.00 -5.05
CA ILE A 57 -3.43 2.63 -5.42
C ILE A 57 -2.03 2.69 -5.99
N ALA A 58 -1.06 2.06 -5.33
CA ALA A 58 0.34 2.09 -5.76
C ALA A 58 0.93 0.69 -5.82
N ALA A 59 1.84 0.49 -6.77
CA ALA A 59 2.72 -0.67 -6.77
C ALA A 59 3.92 -0.38 -5.88
N VAL A 60 4.33 -1.40 -5.12
CA VAL A 60 5.55 -1.35 -4.32
C VAL A 60 6.71 -1.73 -5.24
N GLU A 61 7.52 -0.74 -5.60
CA GLU A 61 8.68 -0.92 -6.49
C GLU A 61 10.01 -1.05 -5.72
N SER A 62 10.02 -0.61 -4.45
CA SER A 62 11.18 -0.69 -3.57
C SER A 62 11.44 -2.12 -3.12
N ASP A 63 12.71 -2.53 -3.16
CA ASP A 63 13.25 -3.78 -2.64
C ASP A 63 13.94 -3.61 -1.27
N GLU A 64 13.78 -2.45 -0.64
CA GLU A 64 14.29 -2.19 0.70
C GLU A 64 13.72 -3.17 1.73
N GLU A 65 14.56 -3.55 2.69
CA GLU A 65 14.12 -4.34 3.83
C GLU A 65 13.26 -3.53 4.80
N ASN A 66 12.54 -4.22 5.67
CA ASN A 66 11.68 -3.62 6.71
C ASN A 66 10.67 -2.61 6.16
N LEU A 67 10.15 -2.84 4.94
CA LEU A 67 9.16 -1.99 4.32
C LEU A 67 7.77 -2.28 4.91
N ILE A 68 7.23 -1.30 5.62
CA ILE A 68 5.98 -1.39 6.37
C ILE A 68 5.00 -0.34 5.85
N ALA A 69 3.82 -0.77 5.41
CA ALA A 69 2.72 0.11 5.04
C ALA A 69 1.71 0.30 6.19
N SER A 70 0.96 1.40 6.09
CA SER A 70 -0.17 1.69 6.97
C SER A 70 -1.26 0.60 6.90
N THR A 71 -1.92 0.31 8.03
CA THR A 71 -3.12 -0.56 8.07
C THR A 71 -4.31 0.01 7.30
N GLY A 72 -4.26 1.29 6.91
CA GLY A 72 -5.21 1.90 5.97
C GLY A 72 -5.07 1.39 4.53
N PHE A 73 -4.11 0.50 4.27
CA PHE A 73 -3.97 -0.20 3.00
C PHE A 73 -4.38 -1.68 3.13
N ALA A 74 -5.04 -2.17 2.09
CA ALA A 74 -5.03 -3.59 1.73
C ALA A 74 -3.78 -3.87 0.88
N VAL A 75 -3.11 -4.99 1.14
CA VAL A 75 -1.93 -5.44 0.38
C VAL A 75 -2.37 -6.58 -0.52
N LEU A 76 -2.30 -6.37 -1.83
CA LEU A 76 -2.55 -7.38 -2.84
C LEU A 76 -1.21 -7.91 -3.33
N ARG A 77 -1.00 -9.21 -3.12
CA ARG A 77 0.23 -9.91 -3.52
C ARG A 77 -0.14 -10.98 -4.52
N ALA A 78 0.50 -10.93 -5.68
CA ALA A 78 0.26 -11.90 -6.73
C ALA A 78 0.70 -13.31 -6.30
N ASP A 79 -0.12 -14.29 -6.60
CA ASP A 79 0.34 -15.67 -6.71
C ASP A 79 0.89 -15.87 -8.13
N GLU A 80 2.21 -15.78 -8.26
CA GLU A 80 2.94 -15.83 -9.54
C GLU A 80 2.69 -17.10 -10.36
N LYS A 81 2.12 -18.16 -9.75
CA LYS A 81 1.69 -19.35 -10.49
C LYS A 81 0.44 -19.10 -11.35
N ASN A 82 -0.38 -18.13 -10.95
CA ASN A 82 -1.70 -17.86 -11.52
C ASN A 82 -1.77 -16.49 -12.19
N VAL A 83 -1.10 -15.49 -11.62
CA VAL A 83 -1.13 -14.10 -12.09
C VAL A 83 0.25 -13.48 -11.89
N ALA A 84 0.81 -12.88 -12.96
CA ALA A 84 2.05 -12.12 -12.85
C ALA A 84 1.84 -10.84 -12.02
N ALA A 85 2.74 -10.50 -11.09
CA ALA A 85 2.66 -9.24 -10.34
C ALA A 85 2.58 -8.01 -11.25
N ALA A 86 3.31 -8.02 -12.36
CA ALA A 86 3.25 -6.96 -13.36
C ALA A 86 1.83 -6.76 -13.91
N TYR A 87 1.10 -7.85 -14.17
CA TYR A 87 -0.29 -7.77 -14.63
C TYR A 87 -1.22 -7.27 -13.52
N LEU A 88 -1.07 -7.79 -12.29
CA LEU A 88 -1.87 -7.37 -11.13
C LEU A 88 -1.81 -5.85 -10.93
N LYS A 89 -0.61 -5.25 -11.04
CA LYS A 89 -0.41 -3.80 -10.96
C LYS A 89 -1.28 -3.02 -11.94
N TYR A 90 -1.41 -3.47 -13.19
CA TYR A 90 -2.22 -2.80 -14.18
C TYR A 90 -3.72 -3.08 -13.99
N ALA A 91 -4.08 -4.33 -13.67
CA ALA A 91 -5.47 -4.74 -13.49
C ALA A 91 -6.17 -3.98 -12.35
N VAL A 92 -5.50 -3.86 -11.20
CA VAL A 92 -6.01 -3.17 -10.00
C VAL A 92 -6.12 -1.65 -10.20
N ARG A 93 -5.37 -1.09 -11.15
CA ARG A 93 -5.46 0.33 -11.54
C ARG A 93 -6.51 0.61 -12.61
N GLY A 94 -7.16 -0.41 -13.16
CA GLY A 94 -8.25 -0.25 -14.10
C GLY A 94 -9.45 0.47 -13.47
N GLY A 95 -10.10 1.33 -14.24
CA GLY A 95 -11.26 2.11 -13.77
C GLY A 95 -12.34 1.23 -13.13
N TYR A 96 -12.64 0.08 -13.75
CA TYR A 96 -13.60 -0.90 -13.25
C TYR A 96 -13.29 -1.36 -11.82
N PHE A 97 -12.06 -1.79 -11.52
CA PHE A 97 -11.69 -2.25 -10.19
C PHE A 97 -11.79 -1.11 -9.17
N ILE A 98 -11.31 0.08 -9.54
CA ILE A 98 -11.34 1.25 -8.66
C ILE A 98 -12.79 1.64 -8.34
N GLU A 99 -13.66 1.66 -9.33
CA GLU A 99 -15.08 1.97 -9.17
C GLU A 99 -15.76 0.95 -8.26
N GLU A 100 -15.44 -0.34 -8.41
CA GLU A 100 -15.96 -1.39 -7.54
C GLU A 100 -15.49 -1.21 -6.08
N VAL A 101 -14.22 -0.87 -5.87
CA VAL A 101 -13.68 -0.56 -4.53
C VAL A 101 -14.44 0.62 -3.92
N VAL A 102 -14.63 1.70 -4.68
CA VAL A 102 -15.36 2.90 -4.21
C VAL A 102 -16.82 2.57 -3.91
N ALA A 103 -17.51 1.85 -4.80
CA ALA A 103 -18.93 1.52 -4.67
C ALA A 103 -19.23 0.63 -3.46
N ASN A 104 -18.32 -0.29 -3.12
CA ASN A 104 -18.48 -1.22 -2.00
C ASN A 104 -17.84 -0.72 -0.68
N SER A 105 -17.21 0.46 -0.69
CA SER A 105 -16.66 1.05 0.53
C SER A 105 -17.76 1.66 1.38
N THR A 106 -17.84 1.29 2.65
CA THR A 106 -18.78 1.86 3.63
C THR A 106 -18.06 2.79 4.60
N GLY A 107 -18.76 3.78 5.16
CA GLY A 107 -18.15 4.76 6.09
C GLY A 107 -17.30 5.84 5.40
N VAL A 108 -17.49 6.04 4.10
CA VAL A 108 -16.86 7.12 3.32
C VAL A 108 -17.78 8.34 3.39
N SER A 109 -17.67 9.14 4.46
CA SER A 109 -18.38 10.41 4.66
C SER A 109 -17.42 11.58 4.74
#